data_AF-A0A7W1QCG0-F1
#
_entry.id   AF-A0A7W1QCG0-F1
#
_cell.length_a   1.000
_cell.length_b   1.000
_cell.length_c   1.000
_cell.angle_alpha   90.00
_cell.angle_beta   90.00
_cell.angle_gamma   90.00
#
_symmetry.space_group_name_H-M   'P 1'
#
loop_
_entity.id
_entity.type
_entity.pdbx_description
1 polymer ?
#
loop_
_entity_poly.entity_id
_entity_poly.type
_entity_poly.pdbx_seq_one_letter_code
_entity_poly.pdbx_strand_id
1 'polypeptide(L)'
;GTTDKHEDVEISKRAAESDLLVYINVNLVAMDGGHKSVAIGLAGYRSLKHHHNVDTMMHSRSYMDPRPGHSAIADSATRMGRLIAANGLTVFQIETTLNAETFPKNLGFLNKREWEWSAYDQGLMMAARKANQIAPPRARREFYRRVEAPYKLTGINAGEVEAVHERTLENLHRQQLVEVQGQTDVLVLGLPYISPYNVNSIMNPILVHCLGLGYLFNMYRNMPIVKPGGVVIMYHPVPWEFHQIHHPSYVDFFEEVLAETTDPSTIESKYEERYATDPWYTHLYRTSHSYHGVHPFYMWYWGAHGRDHAGDVIFVGGDPKSVARLGYRAAGSFRDALEMAKDTVGSSPSITYFHAPPIMIADVV
;
A
#
# COMPACT_ATOMS: atom_id res chain seq x y z
N GLY A 1 4.16 26.01 9.43
CA GLY A 1 3.31 27.04 8.78
C GLY A 1 1.95 26.44 8.49
N THR A 2 1.12 27.12 7.71
CA THR A 2 -0.19 26.60 7.27
C THR A 2 -0.37 26.87 5.78
N THR A 3 -0.91 25.91 5.03
CA THR A 3 -1.22 26.08 3.60
C THR A 3 -2.46 26.96 3.39
N ASP A 4 -2.74 27.31 2.15
CA ASP A 4 -3.97 28.00 1.71
C ASP A 4 -5.24 27.16 1.95
N LYS A 5 -5.10 25.83 2.13
CA LYS A 5 -6.19 24.92 2.51
C LYS A 5 -6.27 24.64 4.02
N HIS A 6 -5.65 25.48 4.84
CA HIS A 6 -5.63 25.32 6.30
C HIS A 6 -4.95 24.04 6.79
N GLU A 7 -4.02 23.51 6.01
CA GLU A 7 -3.24 22.33 6.40
C GLU A 7 -2.04 22.78 7.22
N ASP A 8 -1.93 22.32 8.47
CA ASP A 8 -0.73 22.55 9.29
C ASP A 8 0.47 21.85 8.66
N VAL A 9 1.61 22.53 8.59
CA VAL A 9 2.86 21.98 8.06
C VAL A 9 3.94 22.08 9.12
N GLU A 10 4.37 20.92 9.61
CA GLU A 10 5.49 20.74 10.51
C GLU A 10 6.42 19.63 9.98
N ILE A 11 7.72 19.88 10.06
CA ILE A 11 8.75 18.89 9.78
C ILE A 11 9.74 18.85 10.94
N SER A 12 10.60 17.84 10.96
CA SER A 12 11.72 17.76 11.91
C SER A 12 12.46 19.10 12.01
N LYS A 13 12.61 19.62 13.24
CA LYS A 13 13.30 20.87 13.54
C LYS A 13 14.70 20.91 12.91
N ARG A 14 15.43 19.79 12.96
CA ARG A 14 16.77 19.69 12.37
C ARG A 14 16.75 19.93 10.85
N ALA A 15 15.73 19.42 10.15
CA ALA A 15 15.58 19.65 8.72
C ALA A 15 15.19 21.10 8.43
N ALA A 16 14.23 21.67 9.18
CA ALA A 16 13.76 23.04 9.00
C ALA A 16 14.86 24.10 9.23
N GLU A 17 15.79 23.86 10.15
CA GLU A 17 16.88 24.79 10.49
C GLU A 17 18.18 24.52 9.71
N SER A 18 18.17 23.62 8.73
CA SER A 18 19.35 23.32 7.91
C SER A 18 19.52 24.35 6.79
N ASP A 19 20.76 24.77 6.51
CA ASP A 19 21.08 25.62 5.36
C ASP A 19 20.77 24.90 4.03
N LEU A 20 20.92 23.57 4.02
CA LEU A 20 20.62 22.67 2.91
C LEU A 20 20.12 21.32 3.43
N LEU A 21 18.99 20.86 2.91
CA LEU A 21 18.50 19.50 3.10
C LEU A 21 18.79 18.67 1.84
N VAL A 22 19.65 17.66 1.95
CA VAL A 22 19.82 16.65 0.90
C VAL A 22 18.92 15.45 1.23
N TYR A 23 17.96 15.15 0.36
CA TYR A 23 17.04 14.03 0.53
C TYR A 23 17.32 12.96 -0.52
N ILE A 24 17.56 11.73 -0.08
CA ILE A 24 17.87 10.59 -0.96
C ILE A 24 16.79 9.54 -0.78
N ASN A 25 16.14 9.12 -1.87
CA ASN A 25 15.13 8.07 -1.82
C ASN A 25 15.18 7.10 -2.97
N VAL A 26 14.49 5.98 -2.74
CA VAL A 26 14.14 4.99 -3.73
C VAL A 26 12.66 5.17 -4.07
N ASN A 27 12.36 5.25 -5.35
CA ASN A 27 11.00 5.28 -5.86
C ASN A 27 10.69 3.89 -6.44
N LEU A 28 9.79 3.17 -5.78
CA LEU A 28 9.29 1.89 -6.27
C LEU A 28 8.01 2.06 -7.10
N VAL A 29 7.26 3.13 -6.86
CA VAL A 29 6.02 3.46 -7.55
C VAL A 29 5.90 4.97 -7.77
N ALA A 30 4.98 5.40 -8.64
CA ALA A 30 4.73 6.80 -8.95
C ALA A 30 4.29 7.65 -7.74
N MET A 31 3.77 7.01 -6.69
CA MET A 31 3.41 7.66 -5.43
C MET A 31 4.64 8.07 -4.58
N ASP A 32 5.82 7.54 -4.86
CA ASP A 32 7.02 7.83 -4.09
C ASP A 32 7.74 9.07 -4.62
N GLY A 33 8.47 9.76 -3.75
CA GLY A 33 9.29 10.91 -4.13
C GLY A 33 8.53 12.23 -4.24
N GLY A 34 9.13 13.19 -4.93
CA GLY A 34 8.67 14.56 -5.05
C GLY A 34 8.48 15.20 -3.68
N HIS A 35 7.43 16.00 -3.54
CA HIS A 35 7.14 16.67 -2.29
C HIS A 35 6.76 15.73 -1.14
N LYS A 36 6.37 14.47 -1.40
CA LYS A 36 6.12 13.47 -0.35
C LYS A 36 7.37 13.22 0.50
N SER A 37 8.56 13.27 -0.09
CA SER A 37 9.83 13.04 0.61
C SER A 37 9.97 13.89 1.88
N VAL A 38 9.77 15.20 1.75
CA VAL A 38 9.97 16.14 2.87
C VAL A 38 8.66 16.42 3.59
N ALA A 39 7.58 16.70 2.85
CA ALA A 39 6.29 17.11 3.43
C ALA A 39 5.58 15.98 4.19
N ILE A 40 5.89 14.72 3.86
CA ILE A 40 5.32 13.55 4.53
C ILE A 40 6.42 12.80 5.29
N GLY A 41 7.56 12.54 4.64
CA GLY A 41 8.61 11.70 5.22
C GLY A 41 9.31 12.28 6.45
N LEU A 42 9.26 13.60 6.66
CA LEU A 42 9.84 14.27 7.83
C LEU A 42 8.80 14.92 8.75
N ALA A 43 7.52 14.65 8.52
CA ALA A 43 6.40 15.30 9.18
C ALA A 43 5.99 14.64 10.50
N GLY A 44 5.42 15.45 11.40
CA GLY A 44 4.75 14.98 12.60
C GLY A 44 3.25 14.72 12.37
N TYR A 45 2.59 14.16 13.38
CA TYR A 45 1.16 13.82 13.33
C TYR A 45 0.28 15.02 12.94
N ARG A 46 0.57 16.24 13.43
CA ARG A 46 -0.26 17.41 13.15
C ARG A 46 -0.29 17.78 11.68
N SER A 47 0.80 17.51 10.95
CA SER A 47 0.86 17.71 9.51
C SER A 47 0.25 16.53 8.77
N LEU A 48 0.57 15.30 9.18
CA LEU A 48 0.11 14.09 8.49
C LEU A 48 -1.41 13.94 8.45
N LYS A 49 -2.11 14.34 9.53
CA LYS A 49 -3.57 14.17 9.65
C LYS A 49 -4.37 14.93 8.59
N HIS A 50 -3.77 15.91 7.92
CA HIS A 50 -4.44 16.68 6.86
C HIS A 50 -4.54 15.94 5.53
N HIS A 51 -3.77 14.86 5.34
CA HIS A 51 -3.76 14.09 4.09
C HIS A 51 -3.72 12.57 4.28
N HIS A 52 -3.65 12.08 5.53
CA HIS A 52 -3.88 10.68 5.89
C HIS A 52 -5.23 10.50 6.61
N ASN A 53 -6.28 11.16 6.09
CA ASN A 53 -7.64 11.08 6.62
C ASN A 53 -8.59 10.46 5.58
N VAL A 54 -9.79 10.11 6.01
CA VAL A 54 -10.78 9.44 5.16
C VAL A 54 -11.15 10.31 3.97
N ASP A 55 -11.39 11.61 4.19
CA ASP A 55 -11.78 12.54 3.13
C ASP A 55 -10.75 12.57 1.98
N THR A 56 -9.46 12.67 2.31
CA THR A 56 -8.38 12.70 1.33
C THR A 56 -8.27 11.39 0.58
N MET A 57 -8.41 10.25 1.27
CA MET A 57 -8.36 8.93 0.62
C MET A 57 -9.53 8.75 -0.34
N MET A 58 -10.74 9.15 0.06
CA MET A 58 -11.95 9.09 -0.77
C MET A 58 -11.86 9.99 -2.01
N HIS A 59 -11.18 11.13 -1.92
CA HIS A 59 -10.98 12.06 -3.05
C HIS A 59 -9.70 11.80 -3.85
N SER A 60 -8.92 10.79 -3.49
CA SER A 60 -7.73 10.38 -4.25
C SER A 60 -8.12 9.31 -5.27
N ARG A 61 -8.54 9.75 -6.46
CA ARG A 61 -9.00 8.84 -7.54
C ARG A 61 -7.95 7.82 -7.95
N SER A 62 -6.67 8.10 -7.78
CA SER A 62 -5.59 7.11 -7.81
C SER A 62 -4.42 7.58 -6.94
N TYR A 63 -3.79 6.68 -6.19
CA TYR A 63 -2.54 6.99 -5.49
C TYR A 63 -1.32 6.97 -6.42
N MET A 64 -1.43 6.36 -7.60
CA MET A 64 -0.36 6.21 -8.58
C MET A 64 -0.42 7.25 -9.70
N ASP A 65 -1.29 8.25 -9.58
CA ASP A 65 -1.50 9.28 -10.58
C ASP A 65 -1.24 10.68 -9.98
N PRO A 66 0.01 11.17 -10.02
CA PRO A 66 0.39 12.44 -9.41
C PRO A 66 -0.05 13.67 -10.23
N ARG A 67 -0.81 13.49 -11.32
CA ARG A 67 -1.33 14.61 -12.11
C ARG A 67 -2.26 15.48 -11.24
N PRO A 68 -2.17 16.81 -11.34
CA PRO A 68 -2.99 17.71 -10.52
C PRO A 68 -4.49 17.38 -10.57
N GLY A 69 -5.12 17.23 -9.39
CA GLY A 69 -6.54 16.92 -9.26
C GLY A 69 -6.92 15.45 -9.43
N HIS A 70 -5.96 14.55 -9.71
CA HIS A 70 -6.21 13.10 -9.77
C HIS A 70 -6.01 12.42 -8.42
N SER A 71 -5.20 13.00 -7.54
CA SER A 71 -4.84 12.43 -6.24
C SER A 71 -4.79 13.51 -5.17
N ALA A 72 -5.80 13.55 -4.30
CA ALA A 72 -5.88 14.57 -3.25
C ALA A 72 -4.67 14.50 -2.29
N ILE A 73 -4.13 13.30 -2.03
CA ILE A 73 -2.90 13.14 -1.24
C ILE A 73 -1.67 13.73 -1.96
N ALA A 74 -1.52 13.52 -3.27
CA ALA A 74 -0.40 14.10 -4.03
C ALA A 74 -0.51 15.63 -4.13
N ASP A 75 -1.73 16.14 -4.31
CA ASP A 75 -2.00 17.57 -4.33
C ASP A 75 -1.68 18.21 -2.96
N SER A 76 -2.00 17.55 -1.84
CA SER A 76 -1.63 18.00 -0.50
C SER A 76 -0.13 17.99 -0.28
N ALA A 77 0.55 16.88 -0.62
CA ALA A 77 2.00 16.79 -0.52
C ALA A 77 2.67 17.95 -1.29
N THR A 78 2.20 18.23 -2.51
CA THR A 78 2.69 19.33 -3.34
C THR A 78 2.47 20.70 -2.70
N ARG A 79 1.27 21.00 -2.19
CA ARG A 79 1.00 22.26 -1.47
C ARG A 79 1.92 22.44 -0.27
N MET A 80 2.05 21.41 0.56
CA MET A 80 2.87 21.45 1.77
C MET A 80 4.36 21.57 1.44
N GLY A 81 4.86 20.84 0.44
CA GLY A 81 6.25 20.89 0.01
C GLY A 81 6.65 22.25 -0.59
N ARG A 82 5.77 22.85 -1.42
CA ARG A 82 5.95 24.23 -1.90
C ARG A 82 5.97 25.25 -0.77
N LEU A 83 5.13 25.07 0.27
CA LEU A 83 5.17 25.92 1.45
C LEU A 83 6.51 25.79 2.19
N ILE A 84 7.05 24.59 2.34
CA ILE A 84 8.36 24.36 2.96
C ILE A 84 9.46 25.11 2.20
N ALA A 85 9.49 24.98 0.86
CA ALA A 85 10.44 25.70 0.03
C ALA A 85 10.29 27.23 0.13
N ALA A 86 9.04 27.73 0.11
CA ALA A 86 8.75 29.16 0.24
C ALA A 86 9.16 29.76 1.60
N ASN A 87 9.28 28.93 2.64
CA ASN A 87 9.77 29.34 3.97
C ASN A 87 11.31 29.29 4.10
N GLY A 88 12.03 29.10 3.00
CA GLY A 88 13.48 29.28 2.93
C GLY A 88 14.32 28.01 3.10
N LEU A 89 13.71 26.83 3.24
CA LEU A 89 14.46 25.58 3.25
C LEU A 89 14.88 25.19 1.83
N THR A 90 16.19 25.17 1.58
CA THR A 90 16.74 24.68 0.31
C THR A 90 16.79 23.16 0.34
N VAL A 91 16.10 22.50 -0.59
CA VAL A 91 16.08 21.04 -0.73
C VAL A 91 16.79 20.62 -2.01
N PHE A 92 17.80 19.76 -1.88
CA PHE A 92 18.44 19.07 -3.00
C PHE A 92 17.98 17.62 -3.01
N GLN A 93 17.12 17.27 -3.95
CA GLN A 93 16.52 15.95 -4.06
C GLN A 93 17.43 15.03 -4.88
N ILE A 94 17.57 13.77 -4.44
CA ILE A 94 18.16 12.68 -5.21
C ILE A 94 17.17 11.53 -5.23
N GLU A 95 16.56 11.30 -6.38
CA GLU A 95 15.62 10.20 -6.60
C GLU A 95 16.26 9.08 -7.39
N THR A 96 15.96 7.85 -6.98
CA THR A 96 16.45 6.66 -7.66
C THR A 96 15.31 5.73 -7.99
N THR A 97 15.37 5.08 -9.15
CA THR A 97 14.40 4.05 -9.55
C THR A 97 15.09 2.70 -9.65
N LEU A 98 14.34 1.63 -9.38
CA LEU A 98 14.85 0.27 -9.46
C LEU A 98 14.19 -0.49 -10.61
N ASN A 99 14.85 -1.54 -11.10
CA ASN A 99 14.26 -2.51 -12.01
C ASN A 99 13.15 -3.33 -11.31
N ALA A 100 12.34 -4.00 -12.11
CA ALA A 100 11.23 -4.82 -11.63
C ALA A 100 11.63 -6.27 -11.23
N GLU A 101 12.93 -6.58 -11.11
CA GLU A 101 13.39 -7.92 -10.73
C GLU A 101 13.11 -8.18 -9.25
N THR A 102 12.03 -8.91 -8.95
CA THR A 102 11.57 -9.12 -7.56
C THR A 102 12.20 -10.37 -6.94
N PHE A 103 12.42 -11.42 -7.73
CA PHE A 103 12.98 -12.68 -7.24
C PHE A 103 14.40 -12.94 -7.74
N PRO A 104 15.30 -13.50 -6.89
CA PRO A 104 16.63 -13.92 -7.31
C PRO A 104 16.58 -15.11 -8.27
N LYS A 105 17.69 -15.40 -8.95
CA LYS A 105 17.78 -16.42 -10.02
C LYS A 105 17.21 -17.80 -9.62
N ASN A 106 17.43 -18.25 -8.39
CA ASN A 106 16.91 -19.53 -7.88
C ASN A 106 15.38 -19.57 -7.73
N LEU A 107 14.72 -18.41 -7.70
CA LEU A 107 13.27 -18.24 -7.73
C LEU A 107 12.80 -17.52 -9.01
N GLY A 108 13.65 -17.47 -10.03
CA GLY A 108 13.42 -16.65 -11.23
C GLY A 108 12.18 -17.03 -12.04
N PHE A 109 11.62 -18.23 -11.86
CA PHE A 109 10.35 -18.62 -12.48
C PHE A 109 9.17 -17.75 -12.00
N LEU A 110 9.24 -17.20 -10.77
CA LEU A 110 8.25 -16.27 -10.23
C LEU A 110 8.32 -14.86 -10.86
N ASN A 111 9.37 -14.56 -11.62
CA ASN A 111 9.44 -13.32 -12.42
C ASN A 111 8.92 -13.51 -13.85
N LYS A 112 8.57 -14.74 -14.26
CA LYS A 112 8.10 -15.06 -15.62
C LYS A 112 6.58 -15.16 -15.63
N ARG A 113 5.97 -14.81 -16.77
CA ARG A 113 4.54 -15.00 -16.99
C ARG A 113 4.22 -16.48 -17.04
N GLU A 114 3.08 -16.91 -16.51
CA GLU A 114 2.76 -18.34 -16.37
C GLU A 114 2.72 -19.09 -17.71
N TRP A 115 2.38 -18.41 -18.81
CA TRP A 115 2.40 -18.99 -20.17
C TRP A 115 3.81 -19.10 -20.76
N GLU A 116 4.82 -18.48 -20.15
CA GLU A 116 6.24 -18.59 -20.52
C GLU A 116 6.95 -19.71 -19.73
N TRP A 117 6.26 -20.35 -18.79
CA TRP A 117 6.81 -21.41 -17.97
C TRP A 117 7.09 -22.68 -18.79
N SER A 118 8.34 -23.13 -18.71
CA SER A 118 8.73 -24.47 -19.17
C SER A 118 8.16 -25.56 -18.26
N ALA A 119 8.19 -26.83 -18.71
CA ALA A 119 7.84 -27.97 -17.85
C ALA A 119 8.67 -28.01 -16.55
N TYR A 120 9.91 -27.53 -16.59
CA TYR A 120 10.76 -27.38 -15.42
C TYR A 120 10.24 -26.32 -14.45
N ASP A 121 9.88 -25.12 -14.95
CA ASP A 121 9.31 -24.03 -14.15
C ASP A 121 7.98 -24.48 -13.48
N GLN A 122 7.13 -25.20 -14.22
CA GLN A 122 5.88 -25.76 -13.69
C GLN A 122 6.14 -26.77 -12.55
N GLY A 123 7.15 -27.64 -12.72
CA GLY A 123 7.58 -28.58 -11.68
C GLY A 123 8.08 -27.86 -10.41
N LEU A 124 8.88 -26.80 -10.58
CA LEU A 124 9.34 -25.95 -9.47
C LEU A 124 8.16 -25.29 -8.75
N MET A 125 7.19 -24.74 -9.48
CA MET A 125 6.00 -24.13 -8.87
C MET A 125 5.16 -25.14 -8.09
N MET A 126 4.93 -26.34 -8.63
CA MET A 126 4.21 -27.40 -7.92
C MET A 126 4.92 -27.81 -6.62
N ALA A 127 6.25 -27.97 -6.68
CA ALA A 127 7.07 -28.29 -5.52
C ALA A 127 7.03 -27.16 -4.47
N ALA A 128 7.21 -25.90 -4.90
CA ALA A 128 7.16 -24.72 -4.04
C ALA A 128 5.78 -24.59 -3.37
N ARG A 129 4.69 -24.75 -4.12
CA ARG A 129 3.33 -24.75 -3.58
C ARG A 129 3.13 -25.84 -2.54
N LYS A 130 3.54 -27.07 -2.82
CA LYS A 130 3.39 -28.20 -1.88
C LYS A 130 4.21 -27.97 -0.61
N ALA A 131 5.46 -27.53 -0.74
CA ALA A 131 6.32 -27.18 0.38
C ALA A 131 5.69 -26.05 1.23
N ASN A 132 5.16 -25.02 0.59
CA ASN A 132 4.52 -23.88 1.26
C ASN A 132 3.21 -24.27 1.99
N GLN A 133 2.50 -25.30 1.52
CA GLN A 133 1.29 -25.81 2.19
C GLN A 133 1.59 -26.61 3.45
N ILE A 134 2.68 -27.38 3.46
CA ILE A 134 3.03 -28.26 4.60
C ILE A 134 3.98 -27.61 5.60
N ALA A 135 4.72 -26.57 5.19
CA ALA A 135 5.72 -25.93 6.04
C ALA A 135 5.05 -25.16 7.20
N PRO A 136 5.61 -25.23 8.43
CA PRO A 136 5.14 -24.42 9.54
C PRO A 136 5.18 -22.92 9.23
N PRO A 137 4.23 -22.10 9.73
CA PRO A 137 4.17 -20.65 9.45
C PRO A 137 5.49 -19.91 9.65
N ARG A 138 6.21 -20.20 10.76
CA ARG A 138 7.50 -19.59 11.06
C ARG A 138 8.57 -19.92 10.02
N ALA A 139 8.61 -21.15 9.53
CA ALA A 139 9.60 -21.57 8.53
C ALA A 139 9.35 -20.89 7.17
N ARG A 140 8.08 -20.76 6.75
CA ARG A 140 7.69 -20.04 5.53
C ARG A 140 8.13 -18.58 5.60
N ARG A 141 7.79 -17.91 6.71
CA ARG A 141 8.17 -16.52 6.93
C ARG A 141 9.69 -16.34 6.92
N GLU A 142 10.43 -17.22 7.58
CA GLU A 142 11.90 -17.17 7.59
C GLU A 142 12.49 -17.32 6.20
N PHE A 143 11.97 -18.27 5.39
CA PHE A 143 12.41 -18.48 4.02
C PHE A 143 12.21 -17.22 3.18
N TYR A 144 10.97 -16.71 3.10
CA TYR A 144 10.66 -15.54 2.27
C TYR A 144 11.34 -14.26 2.78
N ARG A 145 11.57 -14.12 4.09
CA ARG A 145 12.33 -12.98 4.64
C ARG A 145 13.78 -12.94 4.13
N ARG A 146 14.39 -14.08 3.83
CA ARG A 146 15.77 -14.17 3.32
C ARG A 146 15.84 -14.00 1.80
N VAL A 147 14.71 -13.95 1.12
CA VAL A 147 14.67 -13.71 -0.32
C VAL A 147 14.92 -12.23 -0.55
N GLU A 148 16.09 -11.91 -1.08
CA GLU A 148 16.46 -10.56 -1.47
C GLU A 148 16.23 -10.38 -2.97
N ALA A 149 15.53 -9.31 -3.32
CA ALA A 149 15.35 -8.91 -4.72
C ALA A 149 16.70 -8.41 -5.28
N PRO A 150 17.14 -8.88 -6.46
CA PRO A 150 18.39 -8.46 -7.09
C PRO A 150 18.23 -7.09 -7.78
N TYR A 151 17.77 -6.09 -7.01
CA TYR A 151 17.48 -4.77 -7.52
C TYR A 151 18.71 -4.12 -8.16
N LYS A 152 18.49 -3.49 -9.30
CA LYS A 152 19.46 -2.65 -10.01
C LYS A 152 18.86 -1.27 -10.20
N LEU A 153 19.71 -0.26 -10.10
CA LEU A 153 19.33 1.11 -10.43
C LEU A 153 19.00 1.22 -11.91
N THR A 154 17.84 1.80 -12.21
CA THR A 154 17.40 2.12 -13.58
C THR A 154 17.45 3.62 -13.87
N GLY A 155 17.70 4.45 -12.85
CA GLY A 155 17.81 5.90 -12.97
C GLY A 155 18.26 6.53 -11.66
N ILE A 156 18.99 7.65 -11.78
CA ILE A 156 19.36 8.56 -10.69
C ILE A 156 19.15 9.97 -11.21
N ASN A 157 18.25 10.73 -10.59
CA ASN A 157 17.98 12.12 -10.92
C ASN A 157 18.29 12.98 -9.68
N ALA A 158 18.96 14.12 -9.86
CA ALA A 158 19.37 14.97 -8.75
C ALA A 158 19.22 16.46 -9.06
N GLY A 159 18.70 17.26 -8.13
CA GLY A 159 18.40 18.67 -8.34
C GLY A 159 17.16 19.19 -7.60
N GLU A 160 16.45 20.11 -8.25
CA GLU A 160 15.20 20.71 -7.74
C GLU A 160 14.08 19.65 -7.70
N VAL A 161 13.26 19.67 -6.64
CA VAL A 161 12.31 18.61 -6.28
C VAL A 161 11.34 18.27 -7.41
N GLU A 162 10.66 19.24 -8.00
CA GLU A 162 9.65 18.99 -9.04
C GLU A 162 10.29 18.56 -10.37
N ALA A 163 11.38 19.22 -10.78
CA ALA A 163 12.10 18.90 -12.00
C ALA A 163 12.73 17.49 -11.97
N VAL A 164 13.27 17.08 -10.81
CA VAL A 164 13.79 15.73 -10.58
C VAL A 164 12.65 14.72 -10.62
N HIS A 165 11.55 15.00 -9.94
CA HIS A 165 10.43 14.08 -9.82
C HIS A 165 9.78 13.78 -11.18
N GLU A 166 9.63 14.79 -12.04
CA GLU A 166 9.12 14.60 -13.42
C GLU A 166 9.96 13.56 -14.19
N ARG A 167 11.29 13.68 -14.14
CA ARG A 167 12.21 12.72 -14.80
C ARG A 167 12.17 11.33 -14.18
N THR A 168 11.99 11.25 -12.87
CA THR A 168 11.84 9.97 -12.17
C THR A 168 10.55 9.27 -12.59
N LEU A 169 9.43 10.00 -12.68
CA LEU A 169 8.15 9.47 -13.12
C LEU A 169 8.19 8.99 -14.58
N GLU A 170 8.85 9.73 -15.49
CA GLU A 170 9.09 9.26 -16.86
C GLU A 170 9.76 7.88 -16.88
N ASN A 171 10.76 7.68 -16.03
CA ASN A 171 11.50 6.42 -15.94
C ASN A 171 10.67 5.27 -15.35
N LEU A 172 9.92 5.55 -14.28
CA LEU A 172 9.01 4.57 -13.65
C LEU A 172 7.89 4.16 -14.59
N HIS A 173 7.23 5.13 -15.23
CA HIS A 173 6.11 4.85 -16.13
C HIS A 173 6.55 4.04 -17.35
N ARG A 174 7.76 4.27 -17.87
CA ARG A 174 8.31 3.47 -18.97
C ARG A 174 8.39 1.97 -18.64
N GLN A 175 8.60 1.60 -17.37
CA GLN A 175 8.73 0.20 -16.96
C GLN A 175 7.44 -0.39 -16.33
N GLN A 176 6.54 0.43 -15.77
CA GLN A 176 5.40 -0.04 -14.98
C GLN A 176 4.05 0.05 -15.69
N LEU A 177 3.88 0.97 -16.65
CA LEU A 177 2.57 1.17 -17.28
C LEU A 177 2.22 -0.01 -18.19
N VAL A 178 1.05 -0.57 -17.95
CA VAL A 178 0.45 -1.62 -18.79
C VAL A 178 -0.93 -1.14 -19.21
N GLU A 179 -1.15 -1.01 -20.50
CA GLU A 179 -2.46 -0.65 -21.05
C GLU A 179 -3.49 -1.75 -20.74
N VAL A 180 -4.64 -1.37 -20.20
CA VAL A 180 -5.75 -2.27 -19.89
C VAL A 180 -7.03 -1.71 -20.49
N GLN A 181 -7.72 -2.53 -21.28
CA GLN A 181 -8.93 -2.13 -22.00
C GLN A 181 -10.15 -2.25 -21.09
N GLY A 182 -10.72 -1.10 -20.68
CA GLY A 182 -11.93 -1.03 -19.87
C GLY A 182 -11.82 -1.66 -18.47
N GLN A 183 -12.96 -1.68 -17.79
CA GLN A 183 -13.10 -2.22 -16.43
C GLN A 183 -13.76 -3.60 -16.41
N THR A 184 -13.44 -4.38 -15.40
CA THR A 184 -13.95 -5.75 -15.19
C THR A 184 -14.99 -5.81 -14.07
N ASP A 185 -15.80 -6.87 -14.02
CA ASP A 185 -16.77 -7.09 -12.94
C ASP A 185 -16.09 -7.69 -11.69
N VAL A 186 -15.06 -8.53 -11.89
CA VAL A 186 -14.30 -9.19 -10.81
C VAL A 186 -12.80 -8.95 -10.97
N LEU A 187 -12.17 -8.35 -9.96
CA LEU A 187 -10.72 -8.20 -9.88
C LEU A 187 -10.13 -9.24 -8.92
N VAL A 188 -9.18 -10.03 -9.41
CA VAL A 188 -8.47 -11.04 -8.61
C VAL A 188 -7.07 -10.52 -8.27
N LEU A 189 -6.73 -10.52 -6.98
CA LEU A 189 -5.44 -10.07 -6.45
C LEU A 189 -4.74 -11.19 -5.68
N GLY A 190 -3.48 -11.47 -6.02
CA GLY A 190 -2.59 -12.27 -5.18
C GLY A 190 -1.80 -11.36 -4.23
N LEU A 191 -2.01 -11.46 -2.92
CA LEU A 191 -1.30 -10.59 -1.98
C LEU A 191 0.04 -11.22 -1.57
N PRO A 192 1.18 -10.53 -1.79
CA PRO A 192 2.48 -11.04 -1.38
C PRO A 192 2.62 -11.07 0.15
N TYR A 193 3.63 -11.79 0.64
CA TYR A 193 3.94 -11.92 2.07
C TYR A 193 4.47 -10.63 2.72
N ILE A 194 4.78 -9.61 1.91
CA ILE A 194 5.45 -8.38 2.33
C ILE A 194 4.73 -7.14 1.77
N SER A 195 4.72 -6.11 2.60
CA SER A 195 4.24 -4.75 2.37
C SER A 195 5.31 -3.80 2.94
N PRO A 196 5.23 -2.49 2.67
CA PRO A 196 6.14 -1.51 3.27
C PRO A 196 6.18 -1.55 4.81
N TYR A 197 5.14 -2.07 5.47
CA TYR A 197 4.93 -1.93 6.91
C TYR A 197 5.07 -3.23 7.73
N ASN A 198 5.47 -4.34 7.10
CA ASN A 198 5.78 -5.60 7.79
C ASN A 198 7.18 -6.14 7.50
N VAL A 199 8.13 -5.30 7.09
CA VAL A 199 9.54 -5.69 6.98
C VAL A 199 10.00 -6.27 8.32
N ASN A 200 10.55 -7.48 8.30
CA ASN A 200 10.93 -8.24 9.50
C ASN A 200 9.80 -8.49 10.52
N SER A 201 8.54 -8.37 10.12
CA SER A 201 7.37 -8.52 10.98
C SER A 201 6.32 -9.46 10.36
N ILE A 202 5.16 -9.55 11.00
CA ILE A 202 4.01 -10.35 10.55
C ILE A 202 3.13 -9.49 9.64
N MET A 203 2.68 -10.07 8.53
CA MET A 203 1.60 -9.50 7.71
C MET A 203 0.26 -9.70 8.44
N ASN A 204 -0.06 -8.76 9.34
CA ASN A 204 -1.28 -8.79 10.15
C ASN A 204 -2.52 -8.38 9.34
N PRO A 205 -3.76 -8.66 9.81
CA PRO A 205 -4.99 -8.43 9.05
C PRO A 205 -5.17 -7.00 8.54
N ILE A 206 -4.76 -5.98 9.31
CA ILE A 206 -4.88 -4.57 8.92
C ILE A 206 -3.93 -4.25 7.76
N LEU A 207 -2.71 -4.81 7.79
CA LEU A 207 -1.75 -4.66 6.69
C LEU A 207 -2.18 -5.42 5.44
N VAL A 208 -2.90 -6.53 5.58
CA VAL A 208 -3.51 -7.23 4.44
C VAL A 208 -4.57 -6.35 3.77
N HIS A 209 -5.45 -5.74 4.56
CA HIS A 209 -6.43 -4.75 4.06
C HIS A 209 -5.73 -3.60 3.33
N CYS A 210 -4.70 -3.01 3.95
CA CYS A 210 -3.93 -1.93 3.36
C CYS A 210 -3.24 -2.33 2.05
N LEU A 211 -2.57 -3.48 2.01
CA LEU A 211 -1.89 -3.97 0.81
C LEU A 211 -2.88 -4.27 -0.32
N GLY A 212 -4.00 -4.90 -0.01
CA GLY A 212 -5.02 -5.27 -0.99
C GLY A 212 -5.78 -4.07 -1.54
N LEU A 213 -6.53 -3.38 -0.67
CA LEU A 213 -7.45 -2.31 -1.07
C LEU A 213 -6.79 -0.93 -1.09
N GLY A 214 -5.70 -0.74 -0.36
CA GLY A 214 -4.96 0.52 -0.33
C GLY A 214 -3.84 0.59 -1.37
N TYR A 215 -3.09 -0.49 -1.58
CA TYR A 215 -2.03 -0.51 -2.60
C TYR A 215 -2.49 -1.14 -3.91
N LEU A 216 -2.67 -2.47 -3.96
CA LEU A 216 -2.86 -3.19 -5.23
C LEU A 216 -4.13 -2.75 -5.98
N PHE A 217 -5.23 -2.51 -5.27
CA PHE A 217 -6.44 -1.93 -5.86
C PHE A 217 -6.15 -0.57 -6.52
N ASN A 218 -5.33 0.28 -5.90
CA ASN A 218 -4.99 1.62 -6.39
C ASN A 218 -3.79 1.65 -7.37
N MET A 219 -3.30 0.48 -7.85
CA MET A 219 -2.24 0.40 -8.86
C MET A 219 -2.77 0.64 -10.28
N TYR A 220 -3.38 1.80 -10.51
CA TYR A 220 -3.89 2.21 -11.82
C TYR A 220 -3.75 3.70 -12.09
N ARG A 221 -3.93 4.11 -13.35
CA ARG A 221 -4.17 5.49 -13.79
C ARG A 221 -5.55 5.58 -14.44
N ASN A 222 -6.10 6.79 -14.46
CA ASN A 222 -7.42 7.15 -15.01
C ASN A 222 -8.60 6.58 -14.21
N MET A 223 -8.75 5.26 -14.10
CA MET A 223 -9.86 4.61 -13.38
C MET A 223 -9.49 3.22 -12.84
N PRO A 224 -10.15 2.74 -11.76
CA PRO A 224 -9.91 1.41 -11.21
C PRO A 224 -10.11 0.30 -12.24
N ILE A 225 -9.38 -0.81 -12.10
CA ILE A 225 -9.53 -1.98 -12.98
C ILE A 225 -10.91 -2.62 -12.84
N VAL A 226 -11.49 -2.61 -11.64
CA VAL A 226 -12.84 -3.13 -11.36
C VAL A 226 -13.87 -2.02 -11.48
N LYS A 227 -15.07 -2.33 -11.99
CA LYS A 227 -16.19 -1.39 -12.05
C LYS A 227 -16.64 -0.97 -10.64
N PRO A 228 -17.22 0.23 -10.48
CA PRO A 228 -17.92 0.59 -9.25
C PRO A 228 -18.98 -0.46 -8.90
N GLY A 229 -18.99 -0.95 -7.67
CA GLY A 229 -19.87 -2.04 -7.23
C GLY A 229 -19.43 -3.46 -7.66
N GLY A 230 -18.28 -3.60 -8.33
CA GLY A 230 -17.72 -4.91 -8.67
C GLY A 230 -17.10 -5.64 -7.47
N VAL A 231 -16.60 -6.85 -7.70
CA VAL A 231 -16.07 -7.71 -6.63
C VAL A 231 -14.54 -7.78 -6.67
N VAL A 232 -13.90 -7.62 -5.51
CA VAL A 232 -12.46 -7.83 -5.34
C VAL A 232 -12.22 -9.17 -4.63
N ILE A 233 -11.58 -10.12 -5.32
CA ILE A 233 -11.20 -11.41 -4.75
C ILE A 233 -9.71 -11.38 -4.41
N MET A 234 -9.35 -11.59 -3.15
CA MET A 234 -7.96 -11.54 -2.68
C MET A 234 -7.50 -12.90 -2.17
N TYR A 235 -6.29 -13.30 -2.53
CA TYR A 235 -5.63 -14.49 -1.98
C TYR A 235 -4.67 -14.13 -0.88
N HIS A 236 -5.02 -14.45 0.37
CA HIS A 236 -4.14 -14.31 1.52
C HIS A 236 -4.69 -15.10 2.73
N PRO A 237 -3.84 -15.67 3.60
CA PRO A 237 -4.28 -16.40 4.81
C PRO A 237 -4.88 -15.53 5.93
N VAL A 238 -4.65 -14.21 5.89
CA VAL A 238 -5.18 -13.21 6.85
C VAL A 238 -5.09 -13.67 8.32
N PRO A 239 -3.90 -14.01 8.84
CA PRO A 239 -3.79 -14.61 10.17
C PRO A 239 -4.18 -13.62 11.26
N TRP A 240 -4.88 -14.07 12.31
CA TRP A 240 -5.11 -13.31 13.55
C TRP A 240 -3.81 -13.23 14.38
N GLU A 241 -2.79 -12.57 13.84
CA GLU A 241 -1.46 -12.51 14.42
C GLU A 241 -0.86 -11.11 14.30
N PHE A 242 -0.27 -10.63 15.40
CA PHE A 242 0.35 -9.30 15.48
C PHE A 242 1.71 -9.39 16.16
N HIS A 243 2.66 -8.60 15.69
CA HIS A 243 3.97 -8.50 16.33
C HIS A 243 3.90 -7.50 17.48
N GLN A 244 3.96 -7.98 18.72
CA GLN A 244 3.72 -7.16 19.92
C GLN A 244 4.68 -5.96 20.07
N ILE A 245 5.93 -6.07 19.57
CA ILE A 245 6.90 -4.96 19.62
C ILE A 245 6.72 -3.96 18.49
N HIS A 246 6.56 -4.40 17.25
CA HIS A 246 6.45 -3.50 16.09
C HIS A 246 5.06 -2.89 15.97
N HIS A 247 4.03 -3.65 16.30
CA HIS A 247 2.62 -3.30 16.03
C HIS A 247 1.74 -3.32 17.30
N PRO A 248 2.15 -2.72 18.43
CA PRO A 248 1.35 -2.73 19.66
C PRO A 248 -0.02 -2.04 19.46
N SER A 249 -0.05 -0.85 18.85
CA SER A 249 -1.30 -0.13 18.56
C SER A 249 -2.21 -0.85 17.58
N TYR A 250 -1.68 -1.75 16.74
CA TYR A 250 -2.49 -2.56 15.83
C TYR A 250 -3.30 -3.62 16.57
N VAL A 251 -2.77 -4.13 17.70
CA VAL A 251 -3.49 -5.10 18.54
C VAL A 251 -4.74 -4.44 19.08
N ASP A 252 -4.58 -3.28 19.71
CA ASP A 252 -5.70 -2.56 20.34
C ASP A 252 -6.67 -2.00 19.29
N PHE A 253 -6.17 -1.52 18.14
CA PHE A 253 -7.02 -1.15 17.01
C PHE A 253 -7.87 -2.34 16.52
N PHE A 254 -7.26 -3.53 16.40
CA PHE A 254 -7.98 -4.70 15.91
C PHE A 254 -8.98 -5.25 16.93
N GLU A 255 -8.60 -5.29 18.21
CA GLU A 255 -9.41 -5.91 19.28
C GLU A 255 -10.45 -4.98 19.90
N GLU A 256 -10.21 -3.68 19.92
CA GLU A 256 -11.14 -2.69 20.47
C GLU A 256 -11.91 -1.98 19.36
N VAL A 257 -11.20 -1.35 18.42
CA VAL A 257 -11.81 -0.45 17.44
C VAL A 257 -12.59 -1.24 16.39
N LEU A 258 -11.94 -2.20 15.72
CA LEU A 258 -12.60 -3.03 14.70
C LEU A 258 -13.62 -4.03 15.27
N ALA A 259 -13.60 -4.27 16.59
CA ALA A 259 -14.66 -5.03 17.24
C ALA A 259 -15.96 -4.21 17.38
N GLU A 260 -15.86 -2.88 17.43
CA GLU A 260 -17.00 -1.98 17.58
C GLU A 260 -17.51 -1.45 16.23
N THR A 261 -16.60 -1.03 15.34
CA THR A 261 -16.97 -0.47 14.04
C THR A 261 -15.88 -0.70 12.98
N THR A 262 -16.30 -0.84 11.73
CA THR A 262 -15.41 -0.86 10.56
C THR A 262 -15.53 0.39 9.70
N ASP A 263 -16.41 1.32 10.07
CA ASP A 263 -16.65 2.57 9.35
C ASP A 263 -15.48 3.56 9.55
N PRO A 264 -14.73 3.92 8.49
CA PRO A 264 -13.56 4.78 8.60
C PRO A 264 -13.85 6.13 9.25
N SER A 265 -14.98 6.78 8.92
CA SER A 265 -15.34 8.11 9.42
C SER A 265 -15.65 8.12 10.92
N THR A 266 -16.36 7.09 11.40
CA THR A 266 -16.57 6.85 12.83
C THR A 266 -15.25 6.61 13.55
N ILE A 267 -14.36 5.82 12.93
CA ILE A 267 -13.05 5.52 13.50
C ILE A 267 -12.18 6.79 13.64
N GLU A 268 -12.11 7.61 12.58
CA GLU A 268 -11.41 8.89 12.54
C GLU A 268 -11.89 9.84 13.63
N SER A 269 -13.20 10.07 13.69
CA SER A 269 -13.78 11.04 14.64
C SER A 269 -13.68 10.62 16.11
N LYS A 270 -13.75 9.30 16.41
CA LYS A 270 -13.87 8.82 17.79
C LYS A 270 -12.54 8.36 18.42
N TYR A 271 -11.60 7.84 17.64
CA TYR A 271 -10.44 7.12 18.19
C TYR A 271 -9.08 7.64 17.73
N GLU A 272 -8.96 8.20 16.52
CA GLU A 272 -7.66 8.52 15.92
C GLU A 272 -6.80 9.41 16.84
N GLU A 273 -7.35 10.56 17.26
CA GLU A 273 -6.61 11.52 18.06
C GLU A 273 -6.21 10.96 19.43
N ARG A 274 -7.06 10.13 20.04
CA ARG A 274 -6.77 9.45 21.30
C ARG A 274 -5.53 8.57 21.16
N TYR A 275 -5.45 7.77 20.11
CA TYR A 275 -4.31 6.89 19.85
C TYR A 275 -3.07 7.69 19.41
N ALA A 276 -3.25 8.77 18.65
CA ALA A 276 -2.15 9.60 18.18
C ALA A 276 -1.47 10.38 19.31
N THR A 277 -2.21 10.73 20.37
CA THR A 277 -1.72 11.53 21.50
C THR A 277 -1.49 10.72 22.78
N ASP A 278 -1.74 9.40 22.75
CA ASP A 278 -1.53 8.54 23.89
C ASP A 278 -0.04 8.53 24.33
N PRO A 279 0.26 8.88 25.60
CA PRO A 279 1.62 8.86 26.12
C PRO A 279 2.31 7.49 26.03
N TRP A 280 1.55 6.40 26.13
CA TRP A 280 2.07 5.04 26.05
C TRP A 280 2.56 4.69 24.65
N TYR A 281 1.74 4.89 23.61
CA TYR A 281 2.19 4.65 22.24
C TYR A 281 3.31 5.62 21.84
N THR A 282 3.25 6.87 22.30
CA THR A 282 4.33 7.84 22.08
C THR A 282 5.64 7.36 22.71
N HIS A 283 5.59 6.79 23.91
CA HIS A 283 6.76 6.21 24.56
C HIS A 283 7.31 5.05 23.74
N LEU A 284 6.48 4.07 23.37
CA LEU A 284 6.90 2.91 22.59
C LEU A 284 7.49 3.32 21.23
N TYR A 285 6.92 4.32 20.55
CA TYR A 285 7.42 4.82 19.27
C TYR A 285 8.81 5.45 19.42
N ARG A 286 9.07 6.16 20.52
CA ARG A 286 10.34 6.87 20.75
C ARG A 286 11.44 6.01 21.35
N THR A 287 11.11 4.99 22.14
CA THR A 287 12.08 4.23 22.94
C THR A 287 12.21 2.76 22.50
N SER A 288 11.36 2.30 21.59
CA SER A 288 11.37 0.93 21.07
C SER A 288 11.31 0.91 19.53
N HIS A 289 10.98 -0.22 18.93
CA HIS A 289 10.86 -0.42 17.49
C HIS A 289 9.39 -0.41 17.00
N SER A 290 8.50 0.24 17.74
CA SER A 290 7.07 0.26 17.41
C SER A 290 6.72 1.34 16.39
N TYR A 291 5.69 1.09 15.58
CA TYR A 291 5.02 2.13 14.81
C TYR A 291 4.27 3.11 15.74
N HIS A 292 4.07 4.33 15.26
CA HIS A 292 3.29 5.34 15.97
C HIS A 292 1.86 4.87 16.27
N GLY A 293 1.26 5.34 17.36
CA GLY A 293 -0.09 4.93 17.80
C GLY A 293 -1.18 5.11 16.74
N VAL A 294 -1.07 6.16 15.91
CA VAL A 294 -1.99 6.47 14.81
C VAL A 294 -1.81 5.60 13.56
N HIS A 295 -0.68 4.91 13.42
CA HIS A 295 -0.34 4.22 12.17
C HIS A 295 -1.38 3.17 11.69
N PRO A 296 -2.01 2.33 12.54
CA PRO A 296 -3.06 1.41 12.07
C PRO A 296 -4.30 2.12 11.50
N PHE A 297 -4.61 3.34 11.95
CA PHE A 297 -5.71 4.15 11.43
C PHE A 297 -5.45 4.54 9.98
N TYR A 298 -4.26 5.05 9.71
CA TYR A 298 -3.86 5.42 8.35
C TYR A 298 -3.83 4.21 7.42
N MET A 299 -3.43 3.03 7.90
CA MET A 299 -3.50 1.79 7.12
C MET A 299 -4.95 1.36 6.83
N TRP A 300 -5.88 1.65 7.73
CA TRP A 300 -7.30 1.42 7.51
C TRP A 300 -7.86 2.37 6.45
N TYR A 301 -7.59 3.68 6.59
CA TYR A 301 -8.05 4.71 5.67
C TYR A 301 -7.46 4.57 4.28
N TRP A 302 -6.22 4.09 4.18
CA TRP A 302 -5.56 3.84 2.91
C TRP A 302 -6.41 2.98 1.97
N GLY A 303 -7.15 2.02 2.52
CA GLY A 303 -8.07 1.16 1.78
C GLY A 303 -9.50 1.67 1.69
N ALA A 304 -9.83 2.87 2.18
CA ALA A 304 -11.20 3.40 2.23
C ALA A 304 -11.80 3.54 0.83
N HIS A 305 -11.07 4.17 -0.11
CA HIS A 305 -11.52 4.31 -1.50
C HIS A 305 -11.78 2.95 -2.16
N GLY A 306 -10.87 1.99 -2.03
CA GLY A 306 -11.05 0.66 -2.61
C GLY A 306 -12.19 -0.13 -1.97
N ARG A 307 -12.45 0.08 -0.67
CA ARG A 307 -13.56 -0.52 0.05
C ARG A 307 -14.91 0.06 -0.37
N ASP A 308 -14.99 1.39 -0.54
CA ASP A 308 -16.23 2.07 -0.98
C ASP A 308 -16.56 1.75 -2.45
N HIS A 309 -15.53 1.68 -3.29
CA HIS A 309 -15.69 1.38 -4.71
C HIS A 309 -16.13 -0.07 -4.96
N ALA A 310 -15.67 -1.02 -4.15
CA ALA A 310 -16.02 -2.43 -4.27
C ALA A 310 -17.43 -2.70 -3.71
N GLY A 311 -18.26 -3.42 -4.47
CA GLY A 311 -19.54 -3.93 -3.97
C GLY A 311 -19.36 -5.13 -3.05
N ASP A 312 -18.25 -5.85 -3.18
CA ASP A 312 -17.87 -6.93 -2.28
C ASP A 312 -16.36 -7.20 -2.29
N VAL A 313 -15.87 -7.74 -1.17
CA VAL A 313 -14.48 -8.14 -0.98
C VAL A 313 -14.44 -9.54 -0.37
N ILE A 314 -13.82 -10.47 -1.10
CA ILE A 314 -13.80 -11.89 -0.75
C ILE A 314 -12.36 -12.38 -0.63
N PHE A 315 -12.00 -12.95 0.52
CA PHE A 315 -10.69 -13.54 0.75
C PHE A 315 -10.71 -15.05 0.51
N VAL A 316 -9.89 -15.54 -0.41
CA VAL A 316 -9.67 -16.97 -0.63
C VAL A 316 -8.55 -17.47 0.30
N GLY A 317 -8.88 -18.46 1.14
CA GLY A 317 -7.95 -19.07 2.08
C GLY A 317 -7.67 -18.26 3.35
N GLY A 318 -8.39 -17.16 3.57
CA GLY A 318 -8.28 -16.34 4.78
C GLY A 318 -8.89 -16.99 6.01
N ASP A 319 -8.33 -16.73 7.19
CA ASP A 319 -8.94 -17.10 8.47
C ASP A 319 -10.33 -16.48 8.61
N PRO A 320 -11.42 -17.27 8.69
CA PRO A 320 -12.78 -16.74 8.63
C PRO A 320 -13.10 -15.72 9.73
N LYS A 321 -12.52 -15.87 10.93
CA LYS A 321 -12.76 -14.95 12.04
C LYS A 321 -12.06 -13.61 11.81
N SER A 322 -10.81 -13.64 11.35
CA SER A 322 -10.03 -12.46 11.02
C SER A 322 -10.67 -11.68 9.87
N VAL A 323 -11.05 -12.38 8.80
CA VAL A 323 -11.71 -11.78 7.64
C VAL A 323 -13.07 -11.16 8.03
N ALA A 324 -13.85 -11.83 8.86
CA ALA A 324 -15.11 -11.29 9.38
C ALA A 324 -14.90 -10.05 10.27
N ARG A 325 -13.84 -10.01 11.11
CA ARG A 325 -13.50 -8.81 11.91
C ARG A 325 -13.19 -7.59 11.04
N LEU A 326 -12.64 -7.78 9.84
CA LEU A 326 -12.43 -6.71 8.86
C LEU A 326 -13.71 -6.31 8.09
N GLY A 327 -14.82 -7.02 8.31
CA GLY A 327 -16.09 -6.81 7.61
C GLY A 327 -16.12 -7.38 6.18
N TYR A 328 -15.37 -8.44 5.91
CA TYR A 328 -15.28 -9.09 4.59
C TYR A 328 -15.75 -10.55 4.63
N ARG A 329 -15.86 -11.20 3.46
CA ARG A 329 -16.25 -12.61 3.36
C ARG A 329 -15.04 -13.51 3.07
N ALA A 330 -15.05 -14.72 3.63
CA ALA A 330 -14.01 -15.72 3.39
C ALA A 330 -14.54 -16.88 2.54
N ALA A 331 -13.73 -17.35 1.59
CA ALA A 331 -14.02 -18.47 0.71
C ALA A 331 -12.92 -19.55 0.81
N GLY A 332 -13.31 -20.82 0.74
CA GLY A 332 -12.38 -21.95 0.79
C GLY A 332 -11.61 -22.17 -0.52
N SER A 333 -12.20 -21.77 -1.65
CA SER A 333 -11.63 -21.91 -2.98
C SER A 333 -12.01 -20.74 -3.88
N PHE A 334 -11.34 -20.64 -5.04
CA PHE A 334 -11.70 -19.66 -6.06
C PHE A 334 -13.12 -19.85 -6.57
N ARG A 335 -13.53 -21.10 -6.74
CA ARG A 335 -14.86 -21.45 -7.22
C ARG A 335 -15.92 -20.96 -6.23
N ASP A 336 -15.72 -21.16 -4.94
CA ASP A 336 -16.65 -20.68 -3.92
C ASP A 336 -16.70 -19.15 -3.91
N ALA A 337 -15.55 -18.48 -4.07
CA ALA A 337 -15.50 -17.02 -4.18
C ALA A 337 -16.26 -16.50 -5.41
N LEU A 338 -16.18 -17.20 -6.55
CA LEU A 338 -16.96 -16.85 -7.74
C LEU A 338 -18.45 -17.12 -7.56
N GLU A 339 -18.85 -18.21 -6.91
CA GLU A 339 -20.25 -18.46 -6.56
C GLU A 339 -20.79 -17.35 -5.65
N MET A 340 -20.03 -16.96 -4.63
CA MET A 340 -20.36 -15.84 -3.74
C MET A 340 -20.44 -14.50 -4.48
N ALA A 341 -19.58 -14.26 -5.47
CA ALA A 341 -19.58 -13.03 -6.25
C ALA A 341 -20.83 -12.87 -7.12
N LYS A 342 -21.53 -13.96 -7.48
CA LYS A 342 -22.74 -13.90 -8.32
C LYS A 342 -23.85 -13.07 -7.71
N ASP A 343 -23.93 -13.01 -6.39
CA ASP A 343 -24.92 -12.19 -5.66
C ASP A 343 -24.74 -10.69 -5.96
N THR A 344 -23.52 -10.27 -6.32
CA THR A 344 -23.16 -8.88 -6.58
C THR A 344 -23.07 -8.56 -8.08
N VAL A 345 -22.43 -9.43 -8.87
CA VAL A 345 -22.09 -9.15 -10.28
C VAL A 345 -22.79 -10.07 -11.30
N GLY A 346 -23.69 -10.94 -10.85
CA GLY A 346 -24.42 -11.86 -11.70
C GLY A 346 -23.63 -13.11 -12.10
N SER A 347 -24.23 -13.93 -12.96
CA SER A 347 -23.77 -15.31 -13.22
C SER A 347 -22.64 -15.45 -14.25
N SER A 348 -22.34 -14.40 -15.01
CA SER A 348 -21.32 -14.40 -16.08
C SER A 348 -20.47 -13.13 -16.06
N PRO A 349 -19.73 -12.87 -14.96
CA PRO A 349 -18.89 -11.68 -14.84
C PRO A 349 -17.64 -11.76 -15.72
N SER A 350 -17.19 -10.60 -16.21
CA SER A 350 -15.81 -10.43 -16.68
C SER A 350 -14.84 -10.51 -15.49
N ILE A 351 -13.65 -11.08 -15.70
CA ILE A 351 -12.66 -11.31 -14.64
C ILE A 351 -11.29 -10.84 -15.12
N THR A 352 -10.62 -10.02 -14.32
CA THR A 352 -9.21 -9.64 -14.53
C THR A 352 -8.36 -10.14 -13.37
N TYR A 353 -7.25 -10.80 -13.67
CA TYR A 353 -6.23 -11.16 -12.68
C TYR A 353 -5.08 -10.16 -12.73
N PHE A 354 -4.86 -9.45 -11.64
CA PHE A 354 -3.70 -8.56 -11.48
C PHE A 354 -2.55 -9.38 -10.88
N HIS A 355 -1.58 -9.73 -11.73
CA HIS A 355 -0.41 -10.48 -11.33
C HIS A 355 0.61 -9.54 -10.66
N ALA A 356 0.87 -9.75 -9.37
CA ALA A 356 1.91 -9.04 -8.63
C ALA A 356 2.64 -10.00 -7.69
N PRO A 357 3.99 -9.90 -7.57
CA PRO A 357 4.93 -9.04 -8.32
C PRO A 357 5.16 -9.50 -9.78
N PRO A 358 5.81 -8.72 -10.67
CA PRO A 358 6.43 -7.40 -10.44
C PRO A 358 5.42 -6.28 -10.18
N ILE A 359 5.92 -5.12 -9.72
CA ILE A 359 5.10 -3.92 -9.57
C ILE A 359 4.76 -3.38 -10.97
N MET A 360 3.47 -3.24 -11.25
CA MET A 360 2.92 -2.61 -12.45
C MET A 360 1.80 -1.65 -12.09
N ILE A 361 1.50 -0.72 -12.98
CA ILE A 361 0.40 0.24 -12.89
C ILE A 361 -0.47 0.05 -14.13
N ALA A 362 -1.75 -0.25 -13.94
CA ALA A 362 -2.69 -0.37 -15.05
C ALA A 362 -3.05 1.02 -15.62
N ASP A 363 -2.70 1.31 -16.86
CA ASP A 363 -3.19 2.48 -17.58
C ASP A 363 -4.52 2.11 -18.25
N VAL A 364 -5.62 2.30 -17.53
CA VAL A 364 -6.95 1.85 -17.98
C VAL A 364 -7.47 2.86 -19.00
N VAL A 365 -7.81 2.36 -20.20
CA VAL A 365 -8.27 3.14 -21.36
C VAL A 365 -9.70 2.82 -21.77
#